data_AF-A0A4Y2ASS9-F1
#
_entry.id   AF-A0A4Y2ASS9-F1
#
_cell.length_a   1.000
_cell.length_b   1.000
_cell.length_c   1.000
_cell.angle_alpha   90.00
_cell.angle_beta   90.00
_cell.angle_gamma   90.00
#
_symmetry.space_group_name_H-M   'P 1'
#
loop_
_entity.id
_entity.type
_entity.pdbx_description
1 polymer ?
#
loop_
_entity_poly.entity_id
_entity_poly.type
_entity_poly.pdbx_seq_one_letter_code
_entity_poly.pdbx_strand_id
1 'polypeptide(L)'
;MTDQPLELFTDINMHMFIEKGIRGGISVITKRFSQANNKYLPNFDASKSNKHIIYLDCNNLYGASMVESLPYGGFEWISADATLDWIQSIPQDSSEGYIFEVDVKYPEELHDFHNDYPLAPEKMDIKFEDLSEFSKAVLNGMKYTPSTKLVPNLKDKKNYITYYKNLQFYLKHG
;
A
#
# COMPACT_ATOMS: atom_id res chain seq x y z
N MET A 1 5.33 0.59 29.66
CA MET A 1 5.15 1.83 28.88
C MET A 1 6.49 2.54 28.87
N THR A 2 6.86 3.19 27.77
CA THR A 2 8.21 3.75 27.55
C THR A 2 8.42 5.13 28.18
N ASP A 3 7.38 5.70 28.81
CA ASP A 3 7.35 7.07 29.38
C ASP A 3 7.81 8.16 28.39
N GLN A 4 7.80 7.85 27.09
CA GLN A 4 8.20 8.74 26.03
C GLN A 4 7.14 9.83 25.83
N PRO A 5 7.47 11.12 25.99
CA PRO A 5 6.54 12.20 25.69
C PRO A 5 6.26 12.25 24.18
N LEU A 6 4.99 12.40 23.82
CA LEU A 6 4.55 12.57 22.44
C LEU A 6 4.29 14.05 22.17
N GLU A 7 4.94 14.59 21.16
CA GLU A 7 4.64 15.91 20.63
C GLU A 7 3.34 15.87 19.83
N LEU A 8 2.51 16.90 19.99
CA LEU A 8 1.29 17.07 19.21
C LEU A 8 1.54 18.07 18.08
N PHE A 9 0.95 17.81 16.91
CA PHE A 9 0.95 18.79 15.83
C PHE A 9 0.23 20.07 16.27
N THR A 10 0.93 21.20 16.18
CA THR A 10 0.38 22.54 16.42
C THR A 10 0.05 23.28 15.12
N ASP A 11 0.63 22.85 14.00
CA ASP A 11 0.30 23.31 12.65
C ASP A 11 -0.76 22.43 12.01
N ILE A 12 -1.89 23.04 11.62
CA ILE A 12 -2.99 22.37 10.94
C ILE A 12 -2.58 21.79 9.58
N ASN A 13 -1.66 22.43 8.87
CA ASN A 13 -1.22 21.95 7.56
C ASN A 13 -0.43 20.64 7.72
N MET A 14 0.41 20.56 8.75
CA MET A 14 1.17 19.35 9.05
C MET A 14 0.24 18.22 9.46
N HIS A 15 -0.76 18.51 10.30
CA HIS A 15 -1.80 17.52 10.64
C HIS A 15 -2.52 17.01 9.39
N MET A 16 -2.99 17.91 8.52
CA MET A 16 -3.67 17.54 7.28
C MET A 16 -2.76 16.76 6.31
N PHE A 17 -1.48 17.09 6.24
CA PHE A 17 -0.49 16.38 5.43
C PHE A 17 -0.33 14.93 5.89
N ILE A 18 -0.19 14.72 7.20
CA ILE A 18 -0.09 13.38 7.78
C ILE A 18 -1.40 12.60 7.58
N GLU A 19 -2.56 13.19 7.85
CA GLU A 19 -3.87 12.55 7.63
C GLU A 19 -4.07 12.11 6.17
N LYS A 20 -3.64 12.95 5.22
CA LYS A 20 -3.62 12.61 3.79
C LYS A 20 -2.63 11.50 3.45
N GLY A 21 -1.58 11.30 4.23
CA GLY A 21 -0.61 10.20 4.11
C GLY A 21 -1.05 8.89 4.75
N ILE A 22 -1.95 8.91 5.74
CA ILE A 22 -2.40 7.69 6.43
C ILE A 22 -3.12 6.74 5.46
N ARG A 23 -2.70 5.48 5.46
CA ARG A 23 -3.31 4.36 4.70
C ARG A 23 -3.74 3.27 5.69
N GLY A 24 -4.84 2.60 5.37
CA GLY A 24 -5.31 1.43 6.11
C GLY A 24 -4.64 0.14 5.65
N GLY A 25 -5.19 -0.99 6.09
CA GLY A 25 -4.79 -2.31 5.60
C GLY A 25 -5.07 -2.46 4.10
N ILE A 26 -4.12 -3.03 3.37
CA ILE A 26 -4.27 -3.35 1.95
C ILE A 26 -5.08 -4.64 1.83
N SER A 27 -6.16 -4.59 1.05
CA SER A 27 -6.98 -5.75 0.73
C SER A 27 -7.11 -5.85 -0.78
N VAL A 28 -6.51 -6.88 -1.38
CA VAL A 28 -6.47 -7.07 -2.83
C VAL A 28 -6.84 -8.51 -3.20
N ILE A 29 -7.57 -8.65 -4.30
CA ILE A 29 -7.92 -9.96 -4.89
C ILE A 29 -7.59 -9.88 -6.38
N THR A 30 -6.45 -10.44 -6.77
CA THR A 30 -6.01 -10.45 -8.18
C THR A 30 -6.57 -11.66 -8.92
N LYS A 31 -6.58 -12.82 -8.25
CA LYS A 31 -7.22 -14.05 -8.74
C LYS A 31 -8.51 -14.34 -7.97
N ARG A 32 -9.66 -14.10 -8.62
CA ARG A 32 -11.01 -14.25 -8.02
C ARG A 32 -11.37 -15.69 -7.63
N PHE A 33 -10.86 -16.69 -8.34
CA PHE A 33 -11.14 -18.10 -8.05
C PHE A 33 -9.93 -18.98 -8.31
N SER A 34 -9.67 -19.89 -7.38
CA SER A 34 -8.61 -20.88 -7.47
C SER A 34 -9.03 -22.13 -6.70
N GLN A 35 -9.05 -23.27 -7.39
CA GLN A 35 -9.27 -24.57 -6.75
C GLN A 35 -7.95 -25.34 -6.68
N ALA A 36 -7.67 -25.98 -5.56
CA ALA A 36 -6.53 -26.89 -5.40
C ALA A 36 -6.80 -28.21 -6.13
N ASN A 37 -5.76 -28.86 -6.63
CA ASN A 37 -5.80 -30.20 -7.21
C ASN A 37 -4.58 -30.98 -6.73
N ASN A 38 -4.72 -31.74 -5.66
CA ASN A 38 -3.61 -32.56 -5.15
C ASN A 38 -4.15 -33.82 -4.49
N LYS A 39 -3.29 -34.84 -4.39
CA LYS A 39 -3.62 -36.20 -3.93
C LYS A 39 -4.24 -36.30 -2.53
N TYR A 40 -4.22 -35.23 -1.74
CA TYR A 40 -4.79 -35.20 -0.40
C TYR A 40 -6.28 -34.81 -0.39
N LEU A 41 -6.84 -34.44 -1.54
CA LEU A 41 -8.24 -34.02 -1.67
C LEU A 41 -9.14 -35.13 -2.24
N PRO A 42 -10.40 -35.25 -1.79
CA PRO A 42 -11.32 -36.30 -2.24
C PRO A 42 -11.72 -36.17 -3.73
N ASN A 43 -11.61 -34.97 -4.31
CA ASN A 43 -11.90 -34.67 -5.70
C ASN A 43 -10.64 -34.55 -6.56
N PHE A 44 -9.53 -35.16 -6.16
CA PHE A 44 -8.28 -35.16 -6.92
C PHE A 44 -8.48 -35.76 -8.31
N ASP A 45 -7.96 -35.06 -9.31
CA ASP A 45 -8.00 -35.47 -10.71
C ASP A 45 -6.57 -35.64 -11.23
N ALA A 46 -6.16 -36.89 -11.44
CA ALA A 46 -4.83 -37.25 -11.91
C ALA A 46 -4.54 -36.80 -13.36
N SER A 47 -5.57 -36.40 -14.13
CA SER A 47 -5.40 -35.84 -15.47
C SER A 47 -5.00 -34.36 -15.45
N LYS A 48 -5.15 -33.68 -14.31
CA LYS A 48 -4.83 -32.26 -14.14
C LYS A 48 -3.50 -32.07 -13.40
N SER A 49 -2.89 -30.91 -13.59
CA SER A 49 -1.65 -30.56 -12.88
C SER A 49 -1.86 -30.50 -11.37
N ASN A 50 -0.83 -30.92 -10.62
CA ASN A 50 -0.82 -30.78 -9.17
C ASN A 50 -0.79 -29.29 -8.78
N LYS A 51 -1.67 -28.90 -7.87
CA LYS A 51 -1.87 -27.53 -7.42
C LYS A 51 -2.23 -27.50 -5.94
N HIS A 52 -1.48 -26.70 -5.19
CA HIS A 52 -1.69 -26.43 -3.78
C HIS A 52 -2.11 -24.96 -3.59
N ILE A 53 -2.80 -24.69 -2.49
CA ILE A 53 -3.13 -23.33 -2.04
C ILE A 53 -2.57 -23.24 -0.62
N ILE A 54 -1.84 -22.17 -0.35
CA ILE A 54 -1.27 -21.88 0.96
C ILE A 54 -2.02 -20.71 1.59
N TYR A 55 -2.24 -20.79 2.90
CA TYR A 55 -2.72 -19.68 3.71
C TYR A 55 -1.58 -19.23 4.61
N LEU A 56 -1.21 -17.95 4.52
CA LEU A 56 -0.16 -17.34 5.31
C LEU A 56 -0.78 -16.21 6.13
N ASP A 57 -0.44 -16.14 7.40
CA ASP A 57 -0.95 -15.13 8.34
C ASP A 57 0.19 -14.69 9.25
N CYS A 58 0.32 -13.36 9.43
CA CYS A 58 1.31 -12.78 10.33
C CYS A 58 0.69 -12.58 11.71
N ASN A 59 1.15 -13.35 12.70
CA ASN A 59 0.78 -13.17 14.08
C ASN A 59 1.17 -11.77 14.57
N ASN A 60 0.18 -10.96 14.98
CA ASN A 60 0.38 -9.61 15.52
C ASN A 60 1.14 -8.66 14.57
N LEU A 61 0.69 -8.56 13.32
CA LEU A 61 1.32 -7.72 12.29
C LEU A 61 1.60 -6.28 12.75
N TYR A 62 0.62 -5.59 13.34
CA TYR A 62 0.84 -4.22 13.84
C TYR A 62 1.83 -4.17 14.99
N GLY A 63 1.80 -5.13 15.92
CA GLY A 63 2.78 -5.19 17.00
C GLY A 63 4.20 -5.41 16.48
N ALA A 64 4.36 -6.21 15.41
CA ALA A 64 5.65 -6.37 14.73
C ALA A 64 6.13 -5.06 14.06
N SER A 65 5.22 -4.22 13.57
CA SER A 65 5.60 -2.87 13.10
C SER A 65 5.89 -1.90 14.23
N MET A 66 5.26 -2.08 15.40
CA MET A 66 5.44 -1.19 16.56
C MET A 66 6.75 -1.44 17.34
N VAL A 67 7.50 -2.50 17.03
CA VAL A 67 8.85 -2.67 17.60
C VAL A 67 9.92 -1.84 16.86
N GLU A 68 9.58 -1.32 15.68
CA GLU A 68 10.44 -0.40 14.93
C GLU A 68 10.40 1.00 15.53
N SER A 69 11.39 1.84 15.21
CA SER A 69 11.40 3.25 15.60
C SER A 69 10.19 3.99 15.02
N LEU A 70 9.37 4.57 15.89
CA LEU A 70 8.19 5.37 15.53
C LEU A 70 8.45 6.85 15.81
N PRO A 71 7.93 7.76 14.96
CA PRO A 71 8.04 9.19 15.20
C PRO A 71 7.25 9.59 16.44
N TYR A 72 7.88 10.39 17.32
CA TYR A 72 7.26 10.85 18.57
C TYR A 72 7.36 12.37 18.79
N GLY A 73 8.19 13.09 18.03
CA GLY A 73 8.37 14.54 18.13
C GLY A 73 9.53 15.05 17.30
N GLY A 74 9.86 16.33 17.46
CA GLY A 74 10.78 17.08 16.59
C GLY A 74 10.15 17.39 15.23
N PHE A 75 8.84 17.61 15.17
CA PHE A 75 8.15 17.74 13.88
C PHE A 75 8.39 19.13 13.27
N GLU A 76 9.04 19.16 12.11
CA GLU A 76 9.28 20.41 11.38
C GLU A 76 9.11 20.24 9.87
N TRP A 77 8.75 21.34 9.20
CA TRP A 77 8.80 21.41 7.75
C TRP A 77 10.24 21.65 7.29
N ILE A 78 10.68 20.87 6.31
CA ILE A 78 12.01 21.00 5.74
C ILE A 78 11.89 21.63 4.35
N SER A 79 12.49 22.80 4.17
CA SER A 79 12.46 23.57 2.91
C SER A 79 13.57 23.18 1.92
N ALA A 80 14.00 21.92 1.94
CA ALA A 80 15.14 21.45 1.16
C ALA A 80 14.70 20.67 -0.09
N ASP A 81 15.40 20.89 -1.21
CA ASP A 81 15.27 20.06 -2.40
C ASP A 81 15.89 18.68 -2.12
N ALA A 82 15.03 17.69 -1.85
CA ALA A 82 15.45 16.30 -1.66
C ALA A 82 15.74 15.64 -3.01
N THR A 83 16.98 15.19 -3.23
CA THR A 83 17.33 14.38 -4.40
C THR A 83 17.06 12.90 -4.16
N LEU A 84 16.82 12.14 -5.23
CA LEU A 84 16.63 10.68 -5.13
C LEU A 84 17.84 9.98 -4.49
N ASP A 85 19.05 10.43 -4.78
CA ASP A 85 20.28 9.89 -4.20
C ASP A 85 20.35 10.14 -2.70
N TRP A 86 19.98 11.35 -2.26
CA TRP A 86 19.92 11.67 -0.85
C TRP A 86 18.86 10.82 -0.14
N ILE A 87 17.64 10.70 -0.69
CA ILE A 87 16.57 9.86 -0.12
C ILE A 87 17.03 8.42 0.02
N GLN A 88 17.71 7.86 -0.99
CA GLN A 88 18.24 6.49 -0.93
C GLN A 88 19.40 6.32 0.06
N SER A 89 20.13 7.40 0.37
CA SER A 89 21.23 7.37 1.34
C SER A 89 20.78 7.37 2.81
N ILE A 90 19.51 7.69 3.11
CA ILE A 90 18.98 7.74 4.48
C ILE A 90 19.04 6.34 5.12
N PRO A 91 19.72 6.17 6.26
CA PRO A 91 19.79 4.89 6.97
C PRO A 91 18.42 4.38 7.44
N GLN A 92 18.24 3.06 7.45
CA GLN A 92 17.01 2.44 7.97
C GLN A 92 16.84 2.63 9.48
N ASP A 93 17.94 2.80 10.21
CA ASP A 93 18.02 3.00 11.66
C ASP A 93 18.31 4.46 12.03
N SER A 94 18.08 5.39 11.10
CA SER A 94 18.19 6.82 11.35
C SER A 94 17.36 7.24 12.55
N SER A 95 17.92 8.11 13.39
CA SER A 95 17.19 8.74 14.51
C SER A 95 16.13 9.73 14.02
N GLU A 96 16.27 10.21 12.79
CA GLU A 96 15.34 11.12 12.12
C GLU A 96 14.61 10.41 10.99
N GLY A 97 13.31 10.66 10.88
CA GLY A 97 12.46 10.15 9.82
C GLY A 97 11.92 11.27 8.93
N TYR A 98 11.72 10.95 7.66
CA TYR A 98 11.25 11.90 6.66
C TYR A 98 9.96 11.40 6.00
N ILE A 99 9.02 12.31 5.77
CA ILE A 99 7.78 12.04 5.02
C ILE A 99 7.78 13.00 3.83
N PHE A 100 7.61 12.44 2.64
CA PHE A 100 7.67 13.18 1.39
C PHE A 100 6.32 13.22 0.72
N GLU A 101 6.02 14.33 0.02
CA GLU A 101 5.00 14.39 -1.01
C GLU A 101 5.71 14.38 -2.37
N VAL A 102 5.44 13.35 -3.18
CA VAL A 102 6.16 13.12 -4.44
C VAL A 102 5.21 12.73 -5.58
N ASP A 103 5.62 13.04 -6.79
CA ASP A 103 5.06 12.43 -7.99
C ASP A 103 5.82 11.13 -8.30
N VAL A 104 5.09 10.02 -8.42
CA VAL A 104 5.67 8.69 -8.70
C VAL A 104 5.22 8.23 -10.06
N LYS A 105 6.16 7.94 -10.96
CA LYS A 105 5.85 7.23 -12.20
C LYS A 105 5.82 5.73 -11.93
N TYR A 106 4.85 5.03 -12.49
CA TYR A 106 4.75 3.57 -12.42
C TYR A 106 5.07 2.99 -13.81
N PRO A 107 6.30 2.48 -14.03
CA PRO A 107 6.72 2.00 -15.34
C PRO A 107 5.88 0.81 -15.84
N GLU A 108 5.50 0.83 -17.12
CA GLU A 108 4.66 -0.20 -17.74
C GLU A 108 5.34 -1.58 -17.73
N GLU A 109 6.67 -1.62 -17.83
CA GLU A 109 7.46 -2.85 -17.78
C GLU A 109 7.33 -3.62 -16.46
N LEU A 110 6.84 -2.97 -15.39
CA LEU A 110 6.62 -3.59 -14.09
C LEU A 110 5.19 -4.10 -13.91
N HIS A 111 4.28 -3.80 -14.84
CA HIS A 111 2.86 -4.10 -14.65
C HIS A 111 2.59 -5.60 -14.49
N ASP A 112 3.23 -6.45 -15.30
CA ASP A 112 3.07 -7.90 -15.20
C ASP A 112 3.66 -8.45 -13.89
N PHE A 113 4.81 -7.91 -13.46
CA PHE A 113 5.49 -8.34 -12.25
C PHE A 113 4.75 -7.90 -10.98
N HIS A 114 4.16 -6.70 -10.99
CA HIS A 114 3.43 -6.12 -9.86
C HIS A 114 1.91 -6.39 -9.91
N ASN A 115 1.42 -7.14 -10.89
CA ASN A 115 -0.02 -7.36 -11.09
C ASN A 115 -0.70 -8.01 -9.87
N ASP A 116 0.03 -8.88 -9.15
CA ASP A 116 -0.49 -9.57 -7.97
C ASP A 116 -0.53 -8.68 -6.71
N TYR A 117 0.36 -7.69 -6.62
CA TYR A 117 0.44 -6.80 -5.46
C TYR A 117 1.04 -5.44 -5.83
N PRO A 118 0.27 -4.53 -6.46
CA PRO A 118 0.75 -3.21 -6.86
C PRO A 118 1.26 -2.40 -5.68
N LEU A 119 2.37 -1.69 -5.89
CA LEU A 119 2.99 -0.82 -4.88
C LEU A 119 2.27 0.53 -4.78
N ALA A 120 2.61 1.29 -3.73
CA ALA A 120 2.12 2.65 -3.50
C ALA A 120 0.58 2.80 -3.61
N PRO A 121 -0.22 2.07 -2.82
CA PRO A 121 -1.68 2.17 -2.87
C PRO A 121 -2.15 3.57 -2.48
N GLU A 122 -3.21 4.05 -3.13
CA GLU A 122 -3.75 5.39 -2.93
C GLU A 122 -5.24 5.37 -2.59
N LYS A 123 -5.69 6.39 -1.85
CA LYS A 123 -7.11 6.63 -1.63
C LYS A 123 -7.66 7.31 -2.88
N MET A 124 -8.57 6.65 -3.59
CA MET A 124 -9.21 7.19 -4.77
C MET A 124 -10.71 6.92 -4.78
N ASP A 125 -11.46 7.83 -5.39
CA ASP A 125 -12.88 7.63 -5.64
C ASP A 125 -13.08 6.65 -6.79
N ILE A 126 -13.77 5.55 -6.50
CA ILE A 126 -14.13 4.59 -7.53
C ILE A 126 -15.29 5.18 -8.33
N LYS A 127 -15.10 5.38 -9.64
CA LYS A 127 -16.16 5.81 -10.53
C LYS A 127 -16.87 4.60 -11.12
N PHE A 128 -18.05 4.82 -11.70
CA PHE A 128 -18.79 3.74 -12.35
C PHE A 128 -17.99 3.15 -13.53
N GLU A 129 -17.21 3.98 -14.21
CA GLU A 129 -16.32 3.58 -15.31
C GLU A 129 -15.19 2.65 -14.86
N ASP A 130 -14.72 2.77 -13.61
CA ASP A 130 -13.67 1.91 -13.04
C ASP A 130 -14.18 0.51 -12.68
N LEU A 131 -15.49 0.28 -12.71
CA LEU A 131 -16.08 -1.02 -12.40
C LEU A 131 -15.82 -2.04 -13.51
N SER A 132 -15.55 -3.28 -13.11
CA SER A 132 -15.53 -4.39 -14.06
C SER A 132 -16.91 -4.62 -14.68
N GLU A 133 -16.96 -5.15 -15.90
CA GLU A 133 -18.23 -5.50 -16.57
C GLU A 133 -19.11 -6.44 -15.72
N PHE A 134 -18.49 -7.34 -14.96
CA PHE A 134 -19.19 -8.18 -14.00
C PHE A 134 -19.82 -7.36 -12.88
N SER A 135 -19.08 -6.43 -12.27
CA SER A 135 -19.59 -5.54 -11.22
C SER A 135 -20.75 -4.66 -11.74
N LYS A 136 -20.65 -4.17 -12.98
CA LYS A 136 -21.72 -3.42 -13.65
C LYS A 136 -22.97 -4.28 -13.86
N ALA A 137 -22.81 -5.53 -14.30
CA ALA A 137 -23.91 -6.47 -14.47
C ALA A 137 -24.61 -6.79 -13.13
N VAL A 138 -23.82 -6.99 -12.05
CA VAL A 138 -24.36 -7.25 -10.70
C VAL A 138 -25.14 -6.07 -10.14
N LEU A 139 -24.79 -4.83 -10.49
CA LEU A 139 -25.57 -3.66 -10.10
C LEU A 139 -27.02 -3.76 -10.59
N ASN A 140 -27.30 -4.41 -11.73
CA ASN A 140 -28.65 -4.77 -12.19
C ASN A 140 -29.72 -3.65 -12.01
N GLY A 141 -29.38 -2.42 -12.40
CA GLY A 141 -30.27 -1.26 -12.27
C GLY A 141 -30.27 -0.56 -10.89
N MET A 142 -29.51 -1.06 -9.91
CA MET A 142 -29.24 -0.38 -8.65
C MET A 142 -28.38 0.86 -8.88
N LYS A 143 -28.68 1.93 -8.13
CA LYS A 143 -27.92 3.17 -8.16
C LYS A 143 -26.49 2.92 -7.66
N TYR A 144 -25.51 3.27 -8.48
CA TYR A 144 -24.13 3.33 -8.04
C TYR A 144 -23.91 4.54 -7.13
N THR A 145 -23.29 4.31 -5.96
CA THR A 145 -22.84 5.37 -5.06
C THR A 145 -21.32 5.37 -5.04
N PRO A 146 -20.67 6.43 -5.57
CA PRO A 146 -19.23 6.57 -5.49
C PRO A 146 -18.74 6.47 -4.04
N SER A 147 -17.59 5.84 -3.85
CA SER A 147 -16.96 5.78 -2.54
C SER A 147 -15.45 5.79 -2.69
N THR A 148 -14.78 6.46 -1.76
CA THR A 148 -13.33 6.46 -1.66
C THR A 148 -12.86 5.10 -1.14
N LYS A 149 -11.92 4.47 -1.84
CA LYS A 149 -11.31 3.20 -1.46
C LYS A 149 -9.79 3.35 -1.47
N LEU A 150 -9.11 2.55 -0.65
CA LEU A 150 -7.68 2.34 -0.77
C LEU A 150 -7.44 1.31 -1.87
N VAL A 151 -6.79 1.70 -2.95
CA VAL A 151 -6.65 0.87 -4.15
C VAL A 151 -5.18 0.68 -4.50
N PRO A 152 -4.67 -0.57 -4.44
CA PRO A 152 -3.45 -0.94 -5.12
C PRO A 152 -3.69 -0.89 -6.63
N ASN A 153 -3.00 0.00 -7.34
CA ASN A 153 -3.14 0.15 -8.78
C ASN A 153 -1.79 0.52 -9.41
N LEU A 154 -1.66 0.22 -10.70
CA LEU A 154 -0.44 0.41 -11.50
C LEU A 154 -0.37 1.79 -12.20
N LYS A 155 -1.18 2.77 -11.78
CA LYS A 155 -1.16 4.12 -12.38
C LYS A 155 -0.02 4.95 -11.79
N ASP A 156 0.40 5.99 -12.51
CA ASP A 156 1.21 7.05 -11.91
C ASP A 156 0.51 7.66 -10.69
N LYS A 157 1.29 8.09 -9.69
CA LYS A 157 0.80 8.75 -8.49
C LYS A 157 1.17 10.23 -8.52
N LYS A 158 0.26 11.07 -8.06
CA LYS A 158 0.45 12.52 -7.93
C LYS A 158 0.30 12.96 -6.49
N ASN A 159 1.19 13.83 -6.02
CA ASN A 159 1.21 14.33 -4.64
C ASN A 159 1.11 13.18 -3.62
N TYR A 160 1.88 12.11 -3.85
CA TYR A 160 1.85 10.91 -3.02
C TYR A 160 2.63 11.12 -1.74
N ILE A 161 1.92 11.12 -0.62
CA ILE A 161 2.54 11.27 0.71
C ILE A 161 2.99 9.91 1.24
N THR A 162 4.27 9.77 1.54
CA THR A 162 4.85 8.51 2.03
C THR A 162 6.06 8.71 2.94
N TYR A 163 6.22 7.79 3.88
CA TYR A 163 7.42 7.69 4.71
C TYR A 163 8.63 7.24 3.89
N TYR A 164 9.83 7.74 4.22
CA TYR A 164 11.05 7.52 3.44
C TYR A 164 11.38 6.04 3.23
N LYS A 165 11.18 5.18 4.25
CA LYS A 165 11.44 3.74 4.13
C LYS A 165 10.57 3.09 3.06
N ASN A 166 9.30 3.50 2.96
CA ASN A 166 8.41 3.01 1.93
C ASN A 166 8.81 3.54 0.54
N LEU A 167 9.24 4.80 0.45
CA LEU A 167 9.72 5.35 -0.81
C LEU A 167 10.99 4.64 -1.31
N GLN A 168 11.95 4.39 -0.43
CA GLN A 168 13.13 3.58 -0.73
C GLN A 168 12.75 2.16 -1.14
N PHE A 169 11.76 1.56 -0.47
CA PHE A 169 11.23 0.25 -0.84
C PHE A 169 10.65 0.27 -2.26
N TYR A 170 9.87 1.29 -2.63
CA TYR A 170 9.31 1.41 -3.98
C TYR A 170 10.43 1.56 -5.02
N LEU A 171 11.36 2.50 -4.82
CA LEU A 171 12.50 2.72 -5.73
C LEU A 171 13.35 1.47 -5.93
N LYS A 172 13.50 0.63 -4.90
CA LYS A 172 14.24 -0.64 -4.98
C LYS A 172 13.53 -1.70 -5.82
N HIS A 173 12.19 -1.67 -5.86
CA HIS A 173 11.38 -2.67 -6.57
C HIS A 173 10.88 -2.18 -7.94
N GLY A 174 11.25 -0.96 -8.32
CA GLY A 174 10.79 -0.29 -9.54
C GLY A 174 9.55 0.54 -9.26
#